data_AF-A0A1Q3V3W3-F1
#
_entry.id   AF-A0A1Q3V3W3-F1
#
_cell.length_a   1.000
_cell.length_b   1.000
_cell.length_c   1.000
_cell.angle_alpha   90.00
_cell.angle_beta   90.00
_cell.angle_gamma   90.00
#
_symmetry.space_group_name_H-M   'P 1'
#
loop_
_entity.id
_entity.type
_entity.pdbx_description
1 polymer ?
#
loop_
_entity_poly.entity_id
_entity_poly.type
_entity_poly.pdbx_seq_one_letter_code
_entity_poly.pdbx_strand_id
1 'polypeptide(L)'
;MGDIDWAGRMARLPDEDLVEIASSGEADGYHQLAVDAAVAELARRAPDETVISRITAQVEADRQFQANRHDVPLSNGGRVAFVFFGIFLLWPLVAAYVLHHRGYSRKAKEALWAIPLSMALWWAVMSALFFFLG
;
A
#
# COMPACT_ATOMS: atom_id res chain seq x y z
N MET A 1 -21.83 -4.17 26.35
CA MET A 1 -21.06 -4.51 25.14
C MET A 1 -21.70 -5.76 24.59
N GLY A 2 -22.40 -5.68 23.46
CA GLY A 2 -23.03 -6.86 22.87
C GLY A 2 -21.95 -7.74 22.25
N ASP A 3 -21.92 -9.03 22.61
CA ASP A 3 -21.09 -10.01 21.94
C ASP A 3 -21.39 -9.94 20.44
N ILE A 4 -20.35 -9.68 19.65
CA ILE A 4 -20.48 -9.68 18.19
C ILE A 4 -20.71 -11.14 17.79
N ASP A 5 -21.89 -11.43 17.26
CA ASP A 5 -22.20 -12.75 16.70
C ASP A 5 -21.45 -12.95 15.37
N TRP A 6 -20.21 -13.41 15.49
CA TRP A 6 -19.35 -13.71 14.35
C TRP A 6 -19.89 -14.88 13.54
N ALA A 7 -20.42 -15.92 14.19
CA ALA A 7 -20.97 -17.09 13.51
C ALA A 7 -22.16 -16.71 12.62
N GLY A 8 -23.11 -15.91 13.14
CA GLY A 8 -24.25 -15.43 12.38
C GLY A 8 -23.89 -14.47 11.23
N ARG A 9 -22.78 -13.74 11.34
CA ARG A 9 -22.24 -12.92 10.23
C ARG A 9 -21.59 -13.79 9.16
N MET A 10 -20.71 -14.71 9.53
CA MET A 10 -20.02 -15.61 8.60
C MET A 10 -21.02 -16.49 7.84
N ALA A 11 -22.10 -16.92 8.51
CA ALA A 11 -23.18 -17.67 7.87
C ALA A 11 -23.92 -16.92 6.75
N ARG A 12 -23.77 -15.60 6.63
CA ARG A 12 -24.39 -14.78 5.56
C ARG A 12 -23.42 -14.42 4.44
N LEU A 13 -22.14 -14.66 4.64
CA LEU A 13 -21.12 -14.36 3.64
C LEU A 13 -21.08 -15.45 2.56
N PRO A 14 -20.73 -15.07 1.31
CA PRO A 14 -20.42 -16.03 0.27
C PRO A 14 -19.14 -16.80 0.61
N ASP A 15 -18.97 -17.98 0.01
CA ASP A 15 -17.81 -18.84 0.27
C ASP A 15 -16.50 -18.16 -0.12
N GLU A 16 -16.54 -17.26 -1.10
CA GLU A 16 -15.42 -16.44 -1.56
C GLU A 16 -14.84 -15.57 -0.42
N ASP A 17 -15.71 -14.77 0.20
CA ASP A 17 -15.34 -13.90 1.33
C ASP A 17 -14.91 -14.71 2.56
N LEU A 18 -15.51 -15.88 2.78
CA LEU A 18 -15.12 -16.77 3.87
C LEU A 18 -13.71 -17.34 3.68
N VAL A 19 -13.36 -17.78 2.46
CA VAL A 19 -12.00 -18.24 2.14
C VAL A 19 -11.02 -17.09 2.22
N GLU A 20 -11.39 -15.88 1.78
CA GLU A 20 -10.57 -14.68 1.95
C GLU A 20 -10.27 -14.45 3.43
N ILE A 21 -11.27 -14.35 4.30
CA ILE A 21 -11.07 -14.12 5.75
C ILE A 21 -10.22 -15.22 6.38
N ALA A 22 -10.47 -16.49 6.03
CA ALA A 22 -9.75 -17.64 6.57
C ALA A 22 -8.28 -17.71 6.11
N SER A 23 -7.98 -17.30 4.87
CA SER A 23 -6.61 -17.29 4.32
C SER A 23 -5.82 -16.01 4.65
N SER A 24 -6.52 -14.89 4.81
CA SER A 24 -5.99 -13.58 5.17
C SER A 24 -5.50 -13.54 6.63
N GLY A 25 -6.24 -14.18 7.54
CA GLY A 25 -5.89 -14.25 8.95
C GLY A 25 -5.73 -12.87 9.61
N GLU A 26 -4.96 -12.80 10.70
CA GLU A 26 -4.65 -11.54 11.40
C GLU A 26 -3.84 -10.53 10.56
N ALA A 27 -3.21 -10.97 9.46
CA ALA A 27 -2.33 -10.13 8.65
C ALA A 27 -3.06 -8.94 7.99
N ASP A 28 -4.35 -9.11 7.67
CA ASP A 28 -5.22 -8.06 7.11
C ASP A 28 -6.08 -7.38 8.19
N GLY A 29 -5.77 -7.60 9.47
CA GLY A 29 -6.44 -6.94 10.61
C GLY A 29 -7.77 -7.58 11.00
N TYR A 30 -8.06 -8.79 10.54
CA TYR A 30 -9.24 -9.53 10.96
C TYR A 30 -9.10 -10.00 12.42
N HIS A 31 -10.18 -9.88 13.19
CA HIS A 31 -10.23 -10.44 14.54
C HIS A 31 -10.12 -11.97 14.51
N GLN A 32 -9.30 -12.56 15.39
CA GLN A 32 -9.13 -14.01 15.47
C GLN A 32 -10.46 -14.77 15.58
N LEU A 33 -11.43 -14.25 16.34
CA LEU A 33 -12.76 -14.85 16.47
C LEU A 33 -13.56 -14.84 15.15
N ALA A 34 -13.31 -13.88 14.27
CA ALA A 34 -13.92 -13.83 12.94
C ALA A 34 -13.28 -14.84 12.00
N VAL A 35 -11.95 -15.03 12.09
CA VAL A 35 -11.20 -16.04 11.34
C VAL A 35 -11.65 -17.44 11.74
N ASP A 36 -11.72 -17.73 13.04
CA ASP A 36 -12.15 -19.04 13.56
C ASP A 36 -13.60 -19.35 13.14
N ALA A 37 -14.49 -18.34 13.17
CA ALA A 37 -15.87 -18.49 12.69
C ALA A 37 -15.96 -18.72 11.17
N ALA A 38 -15.10 -18.08 10.37
CA ALA A 38 -15.04 -18.30 8.93
C ALA A 38 -14.54 -19.71 8.59
N VAL A 39 -13.51 -20.18 9.29
CA VAL A 39 -12.97 -21.55 9.15
C VAL A 39 -14.04 -22.60 9.50
N ALA A 40 -14.77 -22.39 10.59
CA ALA A 40 -15.85 -23.28 11.00
C ALA A 40 -16.99 -23.32 9.97
N GLU A 41 -17.36 -22.17 9.40
CA GLU A 41 -18.41 -22.09 8.38
C GLU A 41 -17.97 -22.71 7.05
N LEU A 42 -16.71 -22.55 6.64
CA LEU A 42 -16.14 -23.23 5.47
C LEU A 42 -16.13 -24.75 5.66
N ALA A 43 -15.72 -25.24 6.83
CA ALA A 43 -15.76 -26.67 7.14
C ALA A 43 -17.19 -27.24 7.09
N ARG A 44 -18.19 -26.43 7.48
CA ARG A 44 -19.62 -26.80 7.40
C ARG A 44 -20.14 -26.86 5.97
N ARG A 45 -19.74 -25.91 5.12
CA ARG A 45 -20.20 -25.80 3.73
C ARG A 45 -19.45 -26.69 2.76
N ALA A 46 -18.21 -27.06 3.12
CA ALA A 46 -17.31 -27.88 2.31
C ALA A 46 -17.27 -27.43 0.83
N PRO A 47 -16.91 -26.17 0.55
CA PRO A 47 -16.84 -25.68 -0.82
C PRO A 47 -15.78 -26.45 -1.62
N ASP A 48 -15.94 -26.46 -2.95
CA ASP A 48 -15.06 -27.18 -3.85
C ASP A 48 -13.58 -26.76 -3.67
N GLU A 49 -12.69 -27.74 -3.64
CA GLU A 49 -11.25 -27.55 -3.44
C GLU A 49 -10.64 -26.68 -4.55
N THR A 50 -11.23 -26.70 -5.74
CA THR A 50 -10.85 -25.82 -6.86
C THR A 50 -11.13 -24.34 -6.60
N VAL A 51 -12.18 -24.03 -5.82
CA VAL A 51 -12.56 -22.67 -5.43
C VAL A 51 -11.62 -22.18 -4.32
N ILE A 52 -11.39 -23.01 -3.31
CA ILE A 52 -10.48 -22.71 -2.20
C ILE A 52 -9.06 -22.42 -2.72
N SER A 53 -8.53 -23.30 -3.58
CA SER A 53 -7.18 -23.14 -4.14
C SER A 53 -7.05 -21.90 -5.02
N ARG A 54 -8.07 -21.57 -5.83
CA ARG A 54 -8.08 -20.35 -6.65
C ARG A 54 -8.04 -19.08 -5.80
N ILE A 55 -8.91 -18.99 -4.79
CA ILE A 55 -8.99 -17.81 -3.92
C ILE A 55 -7.69 -17.68 -3.11
N THR A 56 -7.18 -18.78 -2.55
CA THR A 56 -5.92 -18.77 -1.80
C THR A 56 -4.75 -18.30 -2.68
N ALA A 57 -4.67 -18.78 -3.93
CA ALA A 57 -3.65 -18.32 -4.87
C ALA A 57 -3.78 -16.84 -5.23
N GLN A 58 -5.02 -16.32 -5.33
CA GLN A 58 -5.28 -14.91 -5.58
C GLN A 58 -4.89 -14.03 -4.38
N VAL A 59 -5.26 -14.42 -3.16
CA VAL A 59 -4.88 -13.74 -1.91
C VAL A 59 -3.36 -13.71 -1.76
N GLU A 60 -2.67 -14.82 -2.03
CA GLU A 60 -1.22 -14.87 -1.96
C GLU A 60 -0.55 -14.02 -3.06
N ALA A 61 -1.10 -13.99 -4.27
CA ALA A 61 -0.62 -13.10 -5.33
C ALA A 61 -0.78 -11.63 -4.94
N ASP A 62 -1.93 -11.25 -4.37
CA ASP A 62 -2.18 -9.89 -3.90
C ASP A 62 -1.25 -9.49 -2.75
N ARG A 63 -0.95 -10.41 -1.83
CA ARG A 63 0.06 -10.22 -0.79
C ARG A 63 1.45 -10.00 -1.37
N GLN A 64 1.86 -10.80 -2.36
CA GLN A 64 3.13 -10.60 -3.04
C GLN A 64 3.18 -9.25 -3.78
N PHE A 65 2.08 -8.84 -4.42
CA PHE A 65 1.98 -7.51 -5.01
C PHE A 65 2.11 -6.41 -3.97
N GLN A 66 1.45 -6.53 -2.82
CA GLN A 66 1.53 -5.55 -1.73
C GLN A 66 2.93 -5.50 -1.10
N ALA A 67 3.55 -6.65 -0.83
CA ALA A 67 4.92 -6.74 -0.33
C ALA A 67 5.90 -6.06 -1.30
N ASN A 68 5.74 -6.29 -2.60
CA ASN A 68 6.56 -5.67 -3.62
C ASN A 68 6.36 -4.14 -3.74
N ARG A 69 5.23 -3.57 -3.32
CA ARG A 69 4.98 -2.11 -3.38
C ARG A 69 5.95 -1.31 -2.51
N HIS A 70 6.41 -1.87 -1.39
CA HIS A 70 7.36 -1.20 -0.51
C HIS A 70 8.70 -0.88 -1.20
N ASP A 71 9.15 -1.76 -2.09
CA ASP A 71 10.48 -1.70 -2.70
C ASP A 71 10.52 -1.08 -4.09
N VAL A 72 9.36 -0.71 -4.67
CA VAL A 72 9.32 -0.10 -6.00
C VAL A 72 9.98 1.29 -5.95
N PRO A 73 11.08 1.54 -6.68
CA PRO A 73 11.70 2.87 -6.74
C PRO A 73 10.82 3.86 -7.49
N LEU A 74 11.07 5.17 -7.33
CA LEU A 74 10.47 6.15 -8.23
C LEU A 74 10.96 5.87 -9.65
N SER A 75 10.08 6.02 -10.64
CA SER A 75 10.50 5.97 -12.04
C SER A 75 11.51 7.08 -12.32
N ASN A 76 12.44 6.85 -13.25
CA ASN A 76 13.45 7.84 -13.60
C ASN A 76 12.83 9.20 -13.98
N GLY A 77 11.72 9.19 -14.72
CA GLY A 77 10.96 10.41 -15.05
C GLY A 77 10.34 11.08 -13.81
N GLY A 78 9.83 10.30 -12.86
CA GLY A 78 9.32 10.83 -11.59
C GLY A 78 10.41 11.52 -10.76
N ARG A 79 11.63 10.95 -10.72
CA ARG A 79 12.76 11.55 -9.98
C ARG A 79 13.11 12.92 -10.55
N VAL A 80 13.21 13.01 -11.87
CA VAL A 80 13.50 14.27 -12.57
C VAL A 80 12.41 15.31 -12.30
N ALA A 81 11.13 14.94 -12.39
CA ALA A 81 10.03 15.86 -12.10
C ALA A 81 10.10 16.42 -10.67
N PHE A 82 10.38 15.58 -9.68
CA PHE A 82 10.53 16.01 -8.28
C PHE A 82 11.69 16.99 -8.08
N VAL A 83 12.81 16.81 -8.78
CA VAL A 83 13.97 17.71 -8.69
C VAL A 83 13.68 19.08 -9.36
N PHE A 84 12.97 19.10 -10.48
CA PHE A 84 12.64 20.35 -11.16
C PHE A 84 11.54 21.15 -10.44
N PHE A 85 10.47 20.47 -10.01
CA PHE A 85 9.32 21.10 -9.35
C PHE A 85 9.46 21.18 -7.82
N GLY A 86 10.56 20.68 -7.25
CA GLY A 86 10.81 20.68 -5.81
C GLY A 86 10.82 22.05 -5.14
N ILE A 87 11.03 23.12 -5.92
CA ILE A 87 10.95 24.51 -5.46
C ILE A 87 9.56 24.89 -4.97
N PHE A 88 8.50 24.25 -5.49
CA PHE A 88 7.14 24.36 -4.99
C PHE A 88 6.92 23.37 -3.84
N LEU A 89 7.68 23.54 -2.75
CA LEU A 89 7.80 22.65 -1.56
C LEU A 89 6.50 21.96 -1.08
N LEU A 90 5.34 22.58 -1.27
CA LEU A 90 4.03 22.00 -0.95
C LEU A 90 3.71 20.74 -1.77
N TRP A 91 3.98 20.73 -3.08
CA TRP A 91 3.60 19.63 -3.96
C TRP A 91 4.41 18.34 -3.71
N PRO A 92 5.75 18.39 -3.54
CA PRO A 92 6.56 17.24 -3.17
C PRO A 92 6.17 16.62 -1.83
N LEU A 93 5.86 17.45 -0.82
CA LEU A 93 5.47 16.99 0.51
C LEU A 93 4.12 16.27 0.50
N VAL A 94 3.12 16.83 -0.19
CA VAL A 94 1.81 16.16 -0.35
C VAL A 94 1.96 14.85 -1.11
N ALA A 95 2.74 14.83 -2.18
CA ALA A 95 2.98 13.60 -2.95
C ALA A 95 3.72 12.53 -2.12
N ALA A 96 4.74 12.90 -1.34
CA ALA A 96 5.45 12.00 -0.44
C ALA A 96 4.52 11.43 0.65
N TYR A 97 3.64 12.26 1.22
CA TYR A 97 2.65 11.84 2.21
C TYR A 97 1.64 10.83 1.63
N VAL A 98 1.10 11.10 0.43
CA VAL A 98 0.18 10.17 -0.27
C VAL A 98 0.88 8.84 -0.61
N LEU A 99 2.14 8.89 -1.07
CA LEU A 99 2.93 7.69 -1.36
C LEU A 99 3.21 6.86 -0.10
N HIS A 100 3.50 7.52 1.02
CA HIS A 100 3.70 6.86 2.30
C HIS A 100 2.43 6.16 2.79
N HIS A 101 1.27 6.84 2.73
CA HIS A 101 -0.01 6.24 3.13
C HIS A 101 -0.47 5.08 2.23
N ARG A 102 0.02 5.01 0.98
CA ARG A 102 -0.24 3.89 0.06
C ARG A 102 0.77 2.74 0.17
N GLY A 103 1.65 2.76 1.17
CA GLY A 103 2.66 1.71 1.39
C GLY A 103 3.91 1.82 0.51
N TYR A 104 4.03 2.84 -0.34
CA TYR A 104 5.23 3.05 -1.17
C TYR A 104 6.33 3.77 -0.40
N SER A 105 6.82 3.14 0.67
CA SER A 105 7.80 3.73 1.61
C SER A 105 9.12 4.13 0.94
N ARG A 106 9.64 3.34 0.00
CA ARG A 106 10.85 3.68 -0.75
C ARG A 106 10.66 4.88 -1.68
N LYS A 107 9.50 4.98 -2.36
CA LYS A 107 9.16 6.15 -3.19
C LYS A 107 9.04 7.43 -2.38
N ALA A 108 8.39 7.36 -1.22
CA ALA A 108 8.28 8.50 -0.32
C ALA A 108 9.66 9.00 0.15
N LYS A 109 10.58 8.08 0.48
CA LYS A 109 11.97 8.45 0.82
C LYS A 109 12.69 9.11 -0.36
N GLU A 110 12.59 8.55 -1.56
CA GLU A 110 13.22 9.15 -2.75
C GLU A 110 12.64 10.54 -3.09
N ALA A 111 11.32 10.72 -2.94
CA ALA A 111 10.65 12.01 -3.09
C ALA A 111 11.16 13.06 -2.08
N LEU A 112 11.37 12.67 -0.82
CA LEU A 112 11.92 13.55 0.21
C LEU A 112 13.39 13.92 -0.07
N TRP A 113 14.20 12.97 -0.53
CA TRP A 113 15.60 13.21 -0.91
C TRP A 113 15.73 14.13 -2.13
N ALA A 114 14.73 14.19 -3.00
CA ALA A 114 14.72 15.10 -4.14
C ALA A 114 14.55 16.58 -3.75
N ILE A 115 14.00 16.88 -2.57
CA ILE A 115 13.78 18.25 -2.08
C ILE A 115 15.09 19.02 -1.86
N PRO A 116 16.05 18.54 -1.02
CA PRO A 116 17.32 19.24 -0.84
C PRO A 116 18.13 19.31 -2.14
N LEU A 117 18.02 18.30 -3.02
CA LEU A 117 18.67 18.30 -4.33
C LEU A 117 18.11 19.39 -5.26
N SER A 118 16.78 19.55 -5.26
CA SER A 118 16.09 20.64 -5.96
C SER A 118 16.54 22.01 -5.45
N MET A 119 16.59 22.20 -4.12
CA MET A 119 17.06 23.44 -3.51
C MET A 119 18.51 23.76 -3.91
N ALA A 120 19.41 22.77 -3.86
CA ALA A 120 20.80 22.96 -4.26
C ALA A 120 20.93 23.34 -5.74
N LEU A 121 20.17 22.69 -6.62
CA LEU A 121 20.13 23.01 -8.05
C LEU A 121 19.67 24.45 -8.30
N TRP A 122 18.54 24.84 -7.73
CA TRP A 122 17.98 26.18 -7.92
C TRP A 122 18.85 27.27 -7.26
N TRP A 123 19.49 26.99 -6.14
CA TRP A 123 20.45 27.90 -5.52
C TRP A 123 21.68 28.14 -6.41
N ALA A 124 22.19 27.10 -7.08
CA ALA A 124 23.28 27.23 -8.05
C ALA A 124 22.85 28.05 -9.28
N VAL A 125 21.64 27.83 -9.80
CA VAL A 125 21.07 28.60 -10.91
C VAL A 125 20.92 30.08 -10.54
N MET A 126 20.35 30.38 -9.38
CA MET A 126 20.17 31.77 -8.91
C MET A 126 21.51 32.46 -8.66
N SER A 127 22.48 31.76 -8.07
CA SER A 127 23.83 32.28 -7.86
C SER A 127 24.55 32.60 -9.18
N ALA A 128 24.42 31.71 -10.18
CA ALA A 128 24.97 31.94 -11.50
C ALA A 128 24.29 33.14 -12.19
N LEU A 129 22.95 33.21 -12.17
CA LEU A 129 22.22 34.34 -12.74
C LEU A 129 22.62 35.66 -12.08
N PHE A 130 22.75 35.71 -10.75
CA PHE A 130 23.22 36.88 -10.03
C PHE A 130 24.63 37.31 -10.47
N PHE A 131 25.53 36.36 -10.71
CA PHE A 131 26.91 36.65 -11.12
C PHE A 131 27.02 37.12 -12.59
N PHE A 132 26.10 36.69 -13.47
CA PHE A 132 26.12 37.04 -14.89
C PHE A 132 25.23 38.24 -15.26
N LEU A 133 24.19 38.54 -14.47
CA LEU A 133 23.21 39.62 -14.73
C LEU A 133 23.26 40.75 -13.71
N GLY A 134 23.98 40.58 -12.60
CA GLY A 134 24.15 41.55 -11.51
C GLY A 134 25.38 42.42 -11.65
#